data_AF-A0A2V8E245-F1
#
_entry.id   AF-A0A2V8E245-F1
#
_cell.length_a   1.000
_cell.length_b   1.000
_cell.length_c   1.000
_cell.angle_alpha   90.00
_cell.angle_beta   90.00
_cell.angle_gamma   90.00
#
_symmetry.space_group_name_H-M   'P 1'
#
loop_
_entity.id
_entity.type
_entity.pdbx_description
1 polymer ?
#
loop_
_entity_poly.entity_id
_entity_poly.type
_entity_poly.pdbx_seq_one_letter_code
_entity_poly.pdbx_strand_id
1 'polypeptide(L)'
;MAGAALWTFGLLIVTSVIGVTVLLGHPIQHAFILRALIHRPGAALVVAAASMVVGLWQVKRGLSALDDLRAQLAAVRGGRERRVEGAYPAEVEPLVADLNALLEHREHAVRRAVAKAGDLAHGLKTPLAVLAQEASRADAAGQRDLAASIE
;
A
#
# COMPACT_ATOMS: atom_id res chain seq x y z
N MET A 1 5.78 -17.02 -1.13
CA MET A 1 6.86 -16.90 -0.13
C MET A 1 7.62 -18.19 0.13
N ALA A 2 6.95 -19.31 0.40
CA ALA A 2 7.62 -20.60 0.64
C ALA A 2 8.56 -21.04 -0.50
N GLY A 3 8.21 -20.78 -1.77
CA GLY A 3 9.03 -21.22 -2.92
C GLY A 3 10.40 -20.55 -3.04
N ALA A 4 10.53 -19.27 -2.67
CA ALA A 4 11.80 -18.54 -2.77
C ALA A 4 12.76 -18.93 -1.63
N ALA A 5 12.22 -19.07 -0.40
CA ALA A 5 12.96 -19.60 0.74
C ALA A 5 13.41 -21.04 0.49
N LEU A 6 12.54 -21.88 -0.08
CA LEU A 6 12.87 -23.27 -0.39
C LEU A 6 14.02 -23.38 -1.41
N TRP A 7 14.12 -22.43 -2.34
CA TRP A 7 15.19 -22.40 -3.33
C TRP A 7 16.52 -21.87 -2.78
N THR A 8 16.50 -20.87 -1.89
CA THR A 8 17.73 -20.39 -1.23
C THR A 8 18.27 -21.40 -0.23
N PHE A 9 17.40 -22.04 0.55
CA PHE A 9 17.78 -23.16 1.41
C PHE A 9 18.28 -24.34 0.58
N GLY A 10 17.61 -24.68 -0.52
CA GLY A 10 18.04 -25.74 -1.42
C GLY A 10 19.44 -25.48 -2.00
N LEU A 11 19.70 -24.26 -2.49
CA LEU A 11 21.01 -23.88 -3.01
C LEU A 11 22.07 -23.90 -1.91
N LEU A 12 21.78 -23.35 -0.72
CA LEU A 12 22.72 -23.32 0.40
C LEU A 12 23.05 -24.74 0.90
N ILE A 13 22.05 -25.61 0.99
CA ILE A 13 22.22 -27.02 1.35
C ILE A 13 23.03 -27.73 0.28
N VAL A 14 22.72 -27.58 -1.00
CA VAL A 14 23.50 -28.21 -2.10
C VAL A 14 24.94 -27.73 -2.08
N THR A 15 25.18 -26.42 -1.90
CA THR A 15 26.54 -25.85 -1.88
C THR A 15 27.30 -26.28 -0.63
N SER A 16 26.63 -26.36 0.52
CA SER A 16 27.19 -26.83 1.79
C SER A 16 27.49 -28.33 1.73
N VAL A 17 26.58 -29.14 1.19
CA VAL A 17 26.76 -30.58 0.99
C VAL A 17 27.92 -30.83 0.05
N ILE A 18 28.01 -30.16 -1.10
CA ILE A 18 29.16 -30.28 -2.01
C ILE A 18 30.45 -29.87 -1.29
N GLY A 19 30.44 -28.76 -0.55
CA GLY A 19 31.60 -28.30 0.23
C GLY A 19 32.04 -29.31 1.30
N VAL A 20 31.08 -29.90 2.02
CA VAL A 20 31.31 -30.89 3.07
C VAL A 20 31.74 -32.24 2.49
N THR A 21 31.17 -32.69 1.37
CA THR A 21 31.57 -33.91 0.67
C THR A 21 32.98 -33.78 0.10
N VAL A 22 33.34 -32.61 -0.46
CA VAL A 22 34.71 -32.31 -0.89
C VAL A 22 35.67 -32.24 0.31
N LEU A 23 35.22 -31.73 1.46
CA LEU A 23 36.00 -31.64 2.69
C LEU A 23 36.23 -33.02 3.36
N LEU A 24 35.24 -33.92 3.30
CA LEU A 24 35.30 -35.28 3.87
C LEU A 24 36.02 -36.28 2.95
N GLY A 25 35.96 -36.07 1.62
CA GLY A 25 36.61 -36.92 0.62
C GLY A 25 38.12 -36.67 0.44
N HIS A 26 38.65 -35.61 1.03
CA HIS A 26 40.08 -35.28 0.97
C HIS A 26 40.70 -35.23 2.38
N PRO A 27 41.62 -36.15 2.73
CA PRO A 27 42.36 -36.10 3.99
C PRO A 27 43.36 -34.94 3.93
N ILE A 28 42.89 -33.76 4.34
CA ILE A 28 43.62 -32.56 4.77
C ILE A 28 44.82 -32.14 3.91
N GLN A 29 44.57 -31.22 2.97
CA GLN A 29 45.38 -30.01 2.82
C GLN A 29 44.42 -28.82 2.64
N HIS A 30 44.16 -28.01 3.69
CA HIS A 30 43.43 -26.72 3.57
C HIS A 30 44.06 -25.79 2.52
N ALA A 31 45.34 -26.04 2.22
CA ALA A 31 46.07 -25.44 1.12
C ALA A 31 45.46 -25.75 -0.26
N PHE A 32 44.62 -26.78 -0.44
CA PHE A 32 43.96 -27.07 -1.71
C PHE A 32 42.93 -26.00 -2.08
N ILE A 33 42.15 -25.48 -1.13
CA ILE A 33 41.20 -24.38 -1.40
C ILE A 33 41.97 -23.11 -1.77
N LEU A 34 42.98 -22.75 -0.98
CA LEU A 34 43.84 -21.59 -1.25
C LEU A 34 44.62 -21.76 -2.57
N ARG A 35 45.12 -22.96 -2.86
CA ARG A 35 45.86 -23.29 -4.10
C ARG A 35 44.93 -23.36 -5.31
N ALA A 36 43.70 -23.85 -5.19
CA ALA A 36 42.69 -23.82 -6.26
C ALA A 36 42.26 -22.37 -6.57
N LEU A 37 42.10 -21.54 -5.52
CA LEU A 37 41.87 -20.10 -5.65
C LEU A 37 43.03 -19.39 -6.37
N ILE A 38 44.27 -19.79 -6.08
CA ILE A 38 45.50 -19.25 -6.70
C ILE A 38 45.74 -19.82 -8.11
N HIS A 39 45.33 -21.06 -8.42
CA HIS A 39 45.58 -21.69 -9.72
C HIS A 39 44.57 -21.27 -10.80
N ARG A 40 43.34 -20.91 -10.41
CA ARG A 40 42.28 -20.39 -11.31
C ARG A 40 41.55 -19.17 -10.69
N PRO A 41 42.23 -18.03 -10.47
CA PRO A 41 41.62 -16.85 -9.87
C PRO A 41 40.42 -16.32 -10.68
N GLY A 42 40.46 -16.50 -12.01
CA GLY A 42 39.37 -16.11 -12.89
C GLY A 42 38.05 -16.87 -12.61
N ALA A 43 38.11 -18.17 -12.30
CA ALA A 43 36.91 -18.95 -12.02
C ALA A 43 36.25 -18.51 -10.70
N ALA A 44 37.06 -18.25 -9.67
CA ALA A 44 36.56 -17.76 -8.39
C ALA A 44 35.96 -16.34 -8.50
N LEU A 45 36.60 -15.45 -9.26
CA LEU A 45 36.08 -14.12 -9.58
C LEU A 45 34.74 -14.17 -10.32
N VAL A 46 34.60 -15.07 -11.30
CA VAL A 46 33.35 -15.25 -12.05
C VAL A 46 32.22 -15.74 -11.14
N VAL A 47 32.48 -16.71 -10.27
CA VAL A 47 31.47 -17.22 -9.34
C VAL A 47 31.07 -16.16 -8.30
N ALA A 48 32.03 -15.40 -7.79
CA ALA A 48 31.76 -14.29 -6.87
C ALA A 48 30.92 -13.19 -7.55
N ALA A 49 31.29 -12.79 -8.77
CA ALA A 49 30.56 -11.79 -9.55
C ALA A 49 29.14 -12.27 -9.89
N ALA A 50 28.98 -13.53 -10.32
CA ALA A 50 27.67 -14.10 -10.61
C ALA A 50 26.76 -14.12 -9.37
N SER A 51 27.29 -14.54 -8.22
CA SER A 51 26.56 -14.54 -6.95
C SER A 51 26.12 -13.12 -6.54
N MET A 52 26.97 -12.13 -6.74
CA MET A 52 26.66 -10.73 -6.45
C MET A 52 25.57 -10.17 -7.38
N VAL A 53 25.61 -10.50 -8.67
CA VAL A 53 24.57 -10.12 -9.64
C VAL A 53 23.23 -10.75 -9.28
N VAL A 54 23.21 -12.04 -8.91
CA VAL A 54 21.98 -12.73 -8.47
C VAL A 54 21.45 -12.09 -7.19
N GLY A 55 22.30 -11.80 -6.21
CA GLY A 55 21.91 -11.12 -4.98
C GLY A 55 21.28 -9.75 -5.22
N LEU A 56 21.90 -8.92 -6.06
CA LEU A 56 21.37 -7.62 -6.46
C LEU A 56 20.04 -7.73 -7.19
N TRP A 57 19.91 -8.71 -8.08
CA TRP A 57 18.66 -8.96 -8.80
C TRP A 57 17.53 -9.38 -7.85
N GLN A 58 17.82 -10.25 -6.87
CA GLN A 58 16.84 -10.63 -5.84
C GLN A 58 16.38 -9.42 -5.01
N VAL A 59 17.32 -8.58 -4.55
CA VAL A 59 16.98 -7.37 -3.78
C VAL A 59 16.13 -6.42 -4.62
N LYS A 60 16.51 -6.16 -5.87
CA LYS A 60 15.73 -5.32 -6.79
C LYS A 60 14.31 -5.84 -6.99
N ARG A 61 14.16 -7.16 -7.13
CA ARG A 61 12.86 -7.81 -7.31
C ARG A 61 11.99 -7.77 -6.05
N GLY A 62 12.61 -7.72 -4.86
CA GLY A 62 11.89 -7.48 -3.59
C GLY A 62 11.41 -6.03 -3.45
N LEU A 63 12.24 -5.07 -3.87
CA LEU A 63 11.93 -3.63 -3.81
C LEU A 63 10.88 -3.20 -4.84
N SER A 64 10.79 -3.85 -6.01
CA SER A 64 9.79 -3.50 -7.04
C SER A 64 8.36 -3.60 -6.52
N ALA A 65 8.08 -4.51 -5.58
CA ALA A 65 6.76 -4.61 -4.95
C ALA A 65 6.35 -3.34 -4.20
N LEU A 66 7.31 -2.56 -3.70
CA LEU A 66 7.04 -1.26 -3.06
C LEU A 66 6.73 -0.18 -4.10
N ASP A 67 7.38 -0.22 -5.26
CA ASP A 67 7.05 0.68 -6.38
C ASP A 67 5.65 0.40 -6.90
N ASP A 68 5.26 -0.87 -7.01
CA ASP A 68 3.90 -1.29 -7.38
C ASP A 68 2.87 -0.81 -6.35
N LEU A 69 3.15 -0.98 -5.05
CA LEU A 69 2.32 -0.44 -3.97
C LEU A 69 2.17 1.08 -4.06
N ARG A 70 3.26 1.79 -4.36
CA ARG A 70 3.26 3.25 -4.51
C ARG A 70 2.41 3.70 -5.69
N ALA A 71 2.49 2.99 -6.81
CA ALA A 71 1.70 3.27 -8.01
C ALA A 71 0.20 3.07 -7.75
N GLN A 72 -0.19 1.98 -7.08
CA GLN A 72 -1.58 1.77 -6.70
C GLN A 72 -2.09 2.76 -5.67
N LEU A 73 -1.29 3.10 -4.65
CA LEU A 73 -1.69 4.11 -3.69
C LEU A 73 -1.92 5.47 -4.36
N ALA A 74 -1.13 5.81 -5.39
CA ALA A 74 -1.37 6.99 -6.21
C ALA A 74 -2.66 6.89 -7.03
N ALA A 75 -3.02 5.68 -7.51
CA ALA A 75 -4.31 5.42 -8.17
C ALA A 75 -5.50 5.63 -7.22
N VAL A 76 -5.41 5.10 -6.00
CA VAL A 76 -6.42 5.27 -4.96
C VAL A 76 -6.57 6.75 -4.58
N ARG A 77 -5.46 7.46 -4.39
CA ARG A 77 -5.47 8.90 -4.07
C ARG A 77 -6.07 9.74 -5.20
N GLY A 78 -5.87 9.33 -6.45
CA GLY A 78 -6.50 9.93 -7.63
C GLY A 78 -7.95 9.52 -7.85
N GLY A 79 -8.54 8.68 -6.99
CA GLY A 79 -9.91 8.18 -7.12
C GLY A 79 -10.12 7.18 -8.27
N ARG A 80 -9.03 6.71 -8.91
CA ARG A 80 -9.10 5.72 -10.00
C ARG A 80 -9.39 4.32 -9.46
N GLU A 81 -8.91 4.01 -8.27
CA GLU A 81 -9.15 2.76 -7.57
C GLU A 81 -9.71 3.07 -6.17
N ARG A 82 -10.47 2.13 -5.60
CA ARG A 82 -11.02 2.28 -4.23
C ARG A 82 -10.19 1.58 -3.17
N ARG A 83 -9.39 0.59 -3.57
CA ARG A 83 -8.57 -0.27 -2.72
C ARG A 83 -7.25 -0.54 -3.42
N VAL A 84 -6.28 -0.97 -2.64
CA VAL A 84 -5.00 -1.49 -3.12
C VAL A 84 -5.18 -3.01 -3.31
N GLU A 85 -4.97 -3.50 -4.53
CA GLU A 85 -5.13 -4.89 -4.94
C GLU A 85 -3.80 -5.50 -5.42
N GLY A 86 -3.73 -6.81 -5.63
CA GLY A 86 -2.53 -7.46 -6.16
C GLY A 86 -1.75 -8.28 -5.15
N ALA A 87 -0.70 -8.94 -5.64
CA ALA A 87 0.08 -9.91 -4.88
C ALA A 87 1.33 -9.27 -4.31
N TYR A 88 1.36 -9.10 -2.99
CA TYR A 88 2.51 -8.54 -2.27
C TYR A 88 3.28 -9.62 -1.52
N PRO A 89 4.56 -9.37 -1.22
CA PRO A 89 5.31 -10.15 -0.23
C PRO A 89 4.54 -10.33 1.08
N ALA A 90 4.64 -11.49 1.75
CA ALA A 90 3.96 -11.77 3.02
C ALA A 90 4.31 -10.76 4.13
N GLU A 91 5.47 -10.11 4.06
CA GLU A 91 5.87 -9.05 4.98
C GLU A 91 5.09 -7.74 4.73
N VAL A 92 4.65 -7.51 3.49
CA VAL A 92 3.94 -6.29 3.05
C VAL A 92 2.42 -6.51 3.03
N GLU A 93 1.97 -7.74 2.83
CA GLU A 93 0.56 -8.14 2.83
C GLU A 93 -0.24 -7.62 4.06
N PRO A 94 0.23 -7.74 5.32
CA PRO A 94 -0.50 -7.18 6.46
C PRO A 94 -0.64 -5.65 6.40
N LEU A 95 0.37 -4.94 5.90
CA LEU A 95 0.31 -3.49 5.74
C LEU A 95 -0.72 -3.07 4.69
N VAL A 96 -0.83 -3.82 3.59
CA VAL A 96 -1.86 -3.59 2.57
C VAL A 96 -3.26 -3.84 3.11
N ALA A 97 -3.42 -4.89 3.94
CA ALA A 97 -4.68 -5.16 4.63
C ALA A 97 -5.08 -4.00 5.56
N ASP A 98 -4.17 -3.52 6.41
CA ASP A 98 -4.41 -2.39 7.32
C ASP A 98 -4.76 -1.09 6.56
N LEU A 99 -4.05 -0.82 5.46
CA LEU A 99 -4.33 0.33 4.60
C LEU A 99 -5.74 0.25 4.01
N ASN A 100 -6.14 -0.91 3.49
CA ASN A 100 -7.46 -1.11 2.92
C ASN A 100 -8.56 -0.97 3.98
N ALA A 101 -8.34 -1.47 5.19
CA ALA A 101 -9.25 -1.28 6.32
C ALA A 101 -9.42 0.21 6.68
N LEU A 102 -8.34 0.99 6.66
CA LEU A 102 -8.38 2.43 6.90
C LEU A 102 -9.15 3.18 5.79
N LEU A 103 -8.94 2.80 4.53
CA LEU A 103 -9.67 3.35 3.39
C LEU A 103 -11.17 3.11 3.53
N GLU A 104 -11.57 1.90 3.90
CA GLU A 104 -12.96 1.54 4.14
C GLU A 104 -13.58 2.33 5.29
N HIS A 105 -12.86 2.48 6.41
CA HIS A 105 -13.31 3.28 7.54
C HIS A 105 -13.58 4.74 7.14
N ARG A 106 -12.69 5.33 6.33
CA ARG A 106 -12.87 6.69 5.80
C ARG A 106 -14.10 6.78 4.90
N GLU A 107 -14.31 5.82 4.01
CA GLU A 107 -15.48 5.81 3.13
C GLU A 107 -16.78 5.77 3.94
N HIS A 108 -16.84 4.96 5.00
CA HIS A 108 -17.97 4.95 5.92
C HIS A 108 -18.17 6.28 6.65
N ALA A 109 -17.08 6.92 7.12
CA ALA A 109 -17.17 8.21 7.80
C ALA A 109 -17.69 9.31 6.86
N VAL A 110 -17.19 9.37 5.62
CA VAL A 110 -17.63 10.33 4.61
C VAL A 110 -19.11 10.11 4.27
N ARG A 111 -19.53 8.85 4.04
CA ARG A 111 -20.95 8.52 3.79
C ARG A 111 -21.86 9.03 4.90
N ARG A 112 -21.49 8.84 6.17
CA ARG A 112 -22.26 9.34 7.31
C ARG A 112 -22.30 10.86 7.38
N ALA A 113 -21.19 11.54 7.09
CA ALA A 113 -21.15 13.00 7.08
C ALA A 113 -22.06 13.58 5.99
N VAL A 114 -22.04 12.99 4.79
CA VAL A 114 -22.92 13.39 3.67
C VAL A 114 -24.39 13.15 4.02
N ALA A 115 -24.73 12.01 4.61
CA ALA A 115 -26.10 11.73 5.04
C ALA A 115 -26.61 12.77 6.06
N LYS A 116 -25.81 13.06 7.09
CA LYS A 116 -26.15 14.08 8.10
C LYS A 116 -26.32 15.48 7.49
N ALA A 117 -25.47 15.85 6.52
CA ALA A 117 -25.62 17.12 5.82
C ALA A 117 -26.94 17.18 5.02
N GLY A 118 -27.34 16.06 4.41
CA GLY A 118 -28.63 15.92 3.74
C GLY A 118 -29.82 16.08 4.69
N ASP A 119 -29.76 15.44 5.86
CA ASP A 119 -30.79 15.55 6.89
C ASP A 119 -30.95 16.99 7.40
N LEU A 120 -29.82 17.70 7.57
CA LEU A 120 -29.82 19.12 7.95
C LEU A 120 -30.39 20.01 6.84
N ALA A 121 -30.01 19.78 5.59
CA ALA A 121 -30.55 20.52 4.45
C ALA A 121 -32.08 20.33 4.32
N HIS A 122 -32.56 19.11 4.56
CA HIS A 122 -33.99 18.82 4.58
C HIS A 122 -34.69 19.50 5.77
N GLY A 123 -34.08 19.43 6.96
CA GLY A 123 -34.59 20.04 8.19
C GLY A 123 -34.69 21.56 8.13
N LEU A 124 -33.87 22.25 7.32
CA LEU A 124 -33.93 23.70 7.13
C LEU A 124 -34.98 24.15 6.09
N LYS A 125 -35.33 23.30 5.11
CA LYS A 125 -36.30 23.64 4.05
C LYS A 125 -37.69 23.92 4.63
N THR A 126 -38.12 23.13 5.60
CA THR A 126 -39.44 23.26 6.25
C THR A 126 -39.61 24.57 7.02
N PRO A 127 -38.72 24.97 7.95
CA PRO A 127 -38.86 26.25 8.65
C PRO A 127 -38.67 27.46 7.72
N LEU A 128 -37.83 27.37 6.68
CA LEU A 128 -37.72 28.44 5.67
C LEU A 128 -39.03 28.61 4.88
N ALA A 129 -39.70 27.52 4.52
CA ALA A 129 -41.01 27.59 3.86
C ALA A 129 -42.07 28.20 4.78
N VAL A 130 -42.02 27.90 6.09
CA VAL A 130 -42.91 28.52 7.09
C VAL A 130 -42.65 30.02 7.19
N LEU A 131 -41.39 30.44 7.35
CA LEU A 131 -41.00 31.86 7.43
C LEU A 131 -41.36 32.62 6.15
N ALA A 132 -41.13 32.02 4.97
CA ALA A 132 -41.52 32.63 3.69
C ALA A 132 -43.05 32.79 3.58
N GLN A 133 -43.80 31.83 4.12
CA GLN A 133 -45.25 31.91 4.16
C GLN A 133 -45.76 32.96 5.16
N GLU A 134 -45.12 33.10 6.32
CA GLU A 134 -45.42 34.15 7.29
C GLU A 134 -45.10 35.55 6.73
N ALA A 135 -43.96 35.71 6.06
CA ALA A 135 -43.58 36.96 5.39
C ALA A 135 -44.59 37.34 4.28
N SER A 136 -45.02 36.36 3.48
CA SER A 136 -46.04 36.57 2.43
C SER A 136 -47.41 36.94 3.02
N ARG A 137 -47.78 36.33 4.15
CA ARG A 137 -49.02 36.68 4.87
C ARG A 137 -48.95 38.08 5.48
N ALA A 138 -47.79 38.50 6.01
CA ALA A 138 -47.60 39.84 6.55
C ALA A 138 -47.68 40.93 5.45
N ASP A 139 -47.14 40.65 4.26
CA ASP A 139 -47.23 41.54 3.10
C ASP A 139 -48.67 41.62 2.53
N ALA A 140 -49.36 40.47 2.42
CA ALA A 140 -50.75 40.40 1.99
C ALA A 140 -51.75 40.99 3.00
N ALA A 141 -51.42 40.98 4.30
CA ALA A 141 -52.21 41.63 5.35
C ALA A 141 -52.06 43.16 5.37
N GLY A 142 -51.28 43.75 4.45
CA GLY A 142 -51.34 45.19 4.18
C GLY A 142 -50.89 46.07 5.35
N GLN A 143 -49.92 45.64 6.17
CA GLN A 143 -49.30 46.49 7.20
C GLN A 143 -48.45 47.64 6.64
N ARG A 144 -48.83 48.20 5.48
CA ARG A 144 -48.42 49.53 5.03
C ARG A 144 -49.34 50.63 5.61
N ASP A 145 -50.51 50.29 6.15
CA ASP A 145 -51.50 51.27 6.64
C ASP A 145 -51.28 51.80 8.06
N LEU A 146 -50.29 51.30 8.81
CA LEU A 146 -49.95 51.88 10.12
C LEU A 146 -48.97 53.08 10.05
N ALA A 147 -48.38 53.32 8.88
CA ALA A 147 -47.47 54.46 8.66
C ALA A 147 -48.21 55.76 8.31
N ALA A 148 -49.49 55.69 7.93
CA ALA A 148 -50.32 56.85 7.59
C ALA A 148 -51.15 57.40 8.77
N SER A 149 -51.17 56.70 9.92
CA SER A 149 -51.91 57.16 11.12
C SER A 149 -51.06 57.98 12.10
N ILE A 150 -49.85 58.39 11.69
CA ILE A 150 -48.91 59.19 12.51
C ILE A 150 -48.65 60.58 11.88
N GLU A 151 -49.31 60.95 10.78
CA GLU A 151 -49.32 62.33 10.24
C GLU A 151 -50.69 62.99 10.49
#